data_AF-X0JIU3-F1
#
_entry.id   AF-X0JIU3-F1
#
_cell.length_a   1.000
_cell.length_b   1.000
_cell.length_c   1.000
_cell.angle_alpha   90.00
_cell.angle_beta   90.00
_cell.angle_gamma   90.00
#
_symmetry.space_group_name_H-M   'P 1'
#
loop_
_entity.id
_entity.type
_entity.pdbx_description
1 polymer ?
#
loop_
_entity_poly.entity_id
_entity_poly.type
_entity_poly.pdbx_seq_one_letter_code
_entity_poly.pdbx_strand_id
1 'polypeptide(L)'
;MGHFWDHAAKMYGGKGEVVVRDLKGADKMDSGNYRAGEGPLRAFIAAIAAEFGDKKIYKEALDQLDNIYFLIKATKIGSLYNNGLLAIT
;
A
#
# COMPACT_ATOMS: atom_id res chain seq x y z
N MET A 1 2.67 8.64 20.26
CA MET A 1 2.69 7.58 19.23
C MET A 1 2.35 8.26 17.92
N GLY A 2 3.32 8.49 17.04
CA GLY A 2 3.11 9.31 15.82
C GLY A 2 4.34 9.58 14.96
N HIS A 3 5.56 9.42 15.49
CA HIS A 3 6.80 9.84 14.80
C HIS A 3 7.31 8.93 13.67
N PHE A 4 6.73 7.74 13.49
CA PHE A 4 7.22 6.80 12.46
C PHE A 4 6.91 7.29 11.04
N TRP A 5 5.69 7.80 10.83
CA TRP A 5 5.21 8.22 9.52
C TRP A 5 5.79 9.56 9.07
N ASP A 6 6.18 10.43 10.01
CA ASP A 6 6.79 11.74 9.70
C ASP A 6 8.06 11.62 8.83
N HIS A 7 8.76 10.49 8.91
CA HIS A 7 9.98 10.20 8.16
C HIS A 7 9.79 9.18 7.01
N ALA A 8 8.87 8.22 7.16
CA ALA A 8 8.70 7.12 6.19
C ALA A 8 7.61 7.37 5.13
N ALA A 9 6.54 8.11 5.46
CA ALA A 9 5.48 8.46 4.52
C ALA A 9 4.77 9.75 4.95
N LYS A 10 4.98 10.83 4.21
CA LYS A 10 4.37 12.12 4.53
C LYS A 10 2.92 12.16 4.06
N MET A 11 1.97 12.24 4.99
CA MET A 11 0.55 12.55 4.73
C MET A 11 0.37 14.03 4.32
N TYR A 12 0.90 14.46 3.17
CA TYR A 12 0.55 15.77 2.60
C TYR A 12 0.54 15.70 1.07
N GLY A 13 -0.37 14.91 0.51
CA GLY A 13 -1.05 15.37 -0.69
C GLY A 13 -2.15 16.35 -0.29
N GLY A 14 -2.42 17.38 -1.10
CA GLY A 14 -3.33 18.49 -0.75
C GLY A 14 -4.78 18.10 -0.42
N LYS A 15 -5.12 16.80 -0.47
CA LYS A 15 -6.43 16.20 -0.18
C LYS A 15 -6.43 15.19 0.98
N GLY A 16 -5.32 15.01 1.71
CA GLY A 16 -5.26 14.06 2.83
C GLY A 16 -4.88 12.62 2.47
N GLU A 17 -4.46 12.40 1.22
CA GLU A 17 -3.95 11.13 0.69
C GLU A 17 -2.59 10.74 1.31
N VAL A 18 -2.36 9.43 1.47
CA VAL A 18 -1.03 8.89 1.82
C VAL A 18 -0.15 8.99 0.58
N VAL A 19 0.89 9.83 0.65
CA VAL A 19 1.94 9.90 -0.38
C VAL A 19 3.24 9.40 0.21
N VAL A 20 3.82 8.39 -0.42
CA VAL A 20 5.15 7.92 -0.05
C VAL A 20 6.17 8.75 -0.84
N ARG A 21 7.05 9.46 -0.15
CA ARG A 21 8.05 10.36 -0.75
C ARG A 21 9.45 9.91 -0.37
N ASP A 22 10.43 10.44 -1.09
CA ASP A 22 11.87 10.28 -0.81
C ASP A 22 12.38 8.83 -0.83
N LEU A 23 11.65 7.91 -1.48
CA LEU A 23 12.09 6.54 -1.73
C LEU A 23 13.09 6.51 -2.89
N LYS A 24 14.37 6.76 -2.60
CA LYS A 24 15.44 6.54 -3.59
C LYS A 24 15.72 5.04 -3.74
N GLY A 25 15.11 4.41 -4.74
CA GLY A 25 15.33 2.99 -5.08
C GLY A 25 14.59 1.98 -4.18
N ALA A 26 13.79 2.46 -3.21
CA ALA A 26 12.91 1.67 -2.35
C ALA A 26 11.42 1.85 -2.70
N ASP A 27 11.13 2.60 -3.77
CA ASP A 27 9.81 2.81 -4.38
C ASP A 27 9.26 1.52 -5.01
N LYS A 28 10.16 0.59 -5.30
CA LYS A 28 9.87 -0.77 -5.77
C LYS A 28 10.13 -1.72 -4.60
N MET A 29 9.06 -2.07 -3.89
CA MET A 29 9.17 -3.07 -2.83
C MET A 29 9.62 -4.40 -3.42
N ASP A 30 10.78 -4.87 -2.98
CA ASP A 30 11.31 -6.22 -3.20
C ASP A 30 11.05 -6.75 -4.62
N SER A 31 11.71 -6.13 -5.61
CA SER A 31 11.52 -6.46 -7.04
C SER A 31 11.94 -7.89 -7.43
N GLY A 32 12.45 -8.68 -6.47
CA GLY A 32 12.73 -10.11 -6.62
C GLY A 32 11.57 -11.01 -6.18
N ASN A 33 10.71 -10.56 -5.26
CA ASN A 33 9.53 -11.31 -4.79
C ASN A 33 8.21 -10.74 -5.29
N TYR A 34 8.15 -9.48 -5.71
CA TYR A 34 6.94 -8.85 -6.26
C TYR A 34 7.22 -8.14 -7.57
N ARG A 35 6.18 -7.98 -8.40
CA ARG A 35 6.28 -7.13 -9.58
C ARG A 35 6.64 -5.71 -9.16
N ALA A 36 7.75 -5.20 -9.67
CA ALA A 36 8.25 -3.86 -9.36
C ALA A 36 7.18 -2.78 -9.62
N GLY A 37 6.88 -1.98 -8.60
CA GLY A 37 5.94 -0.85 -8.68
C GLY A 37 5.54 -0.35 -7.29
N GLU A 38 4.78 0.73 -7.25
CA GLU A 38 4.33 1.36 -5.99
C GLU A 38 3.17 0.61 -5.31
N GLY A 39 2.44 -0.22 -6.07
CA GLY A 39 1.29 -0.96 -5.56
C GLY A 39 1.63 -1.91 -4.41
N PRO A 40 2.61 -2.83 -4.55
CA PRO A 40 2.95 -3.79 -3.49
C PRO A 40 3.40 -3.11 -2.19
N LEU A 41 4.07 -1.95 -2.31
CA LEU A 41 4.46 -1.14 -1.16
C LEU A 41 3.26 -0.72 -0.29
N ARG A 42 2.07 -0.49 -0.88
CA ARG A 42 0.87 -0.13 -0.12
C ARG A 42 0.39 -1.26 0.80
N ALA A 43 0.54 -2.51 0.39
CA ALA A 43 0.22 -3.66 1.24
C ALA A 43 1.11 -3.69 2.49
N PHE A 44 2.41 -3.37 2.34
CA PHE A 44 3.36 -3.32 3.44
C PHE A 44 3.11 -2.14 4.38
N ILE A 45 2.85 -0.96 3.83
CA ILE A 45 2.46 0.23 4.60
C ILE A 45 1.19 -0.06 5.40
N ALA A 46 0.18 -0.69 4.79
CA ALA A 46 -1.05 -1.08 5.47
C ALA A 46 -0.79 -2.05 6.62
N ALA A 47 0.06 -3.08 6.41
CA ALA A 47 0.41 -4.04 7.44
C ALA A 47 1.10 -3.38 8.65
N ILE A 48 2.12 -2.55 8.41
CA ILE A 48 2.83 -1.83 9.48
C ILE A 48 1.88 -0.85 10.19
N ALA A 49 1.10 -0.07 9.46
CA ALA A 49 0.16 0.87 10.06
C ALA A 49 -0.88 0.17 10.95
N ALA A 50 -1.36 -1.00 10.53
CA ALA A 50 -2.26 -1.83 11.32
C ALA A 50 -1.57 -2.34 12.60
N GLU A 51 -0.30 -2.77 12.52
CA GLU A 51 0.50 -3.23 13.66
C GLU A 51 0.64 -2.15 14.74
N PHE A 52 0.86 -0.89 14.34
CA PHE A 52 0.97 0.26 15.25
C PHE A 52 -0.37 0.93 15.60
N GLY A 53 -1.50 0.40 15.11
CA GLY A 53 -2.84 0.92 15.40
C GLY A 53 -3.20 2.23 14.67
N ASP A 54 -2.46 2.63 13.63
CA ASP A 54 -2.76 3.82 12.82
C ASP A 54 -3.88 3.54 11.81
N LYS A 55 -5.12 3.72 12.29
CA LYS A 55 -6.33 3.44 11.50
C LYS A 55 -6.48 4.29 10.26
N LYS A 56 -5.90 5.50 10.25
CA LYS A 56 -6.02 6.41 9.12
C LYS A 56 -5.12 5.94 7.99
N ILE A 57 -3.87 5.60 8.31
CA ILE A 57 -2.88 5.20 7.31
C ILE A 57 -3.20 3.83 6.72
N TYR A 58 -3.54 2.83 7.53
CA TYR A 58 -3.77 1.50 6.96
C TYR A 58 -4.99 1.48 6.04
N LYS A 59 -6.07 2.19 6.39
CA LYS A 59 -7.28 2.25 5.55
C LYS A 59 -7.02 2.92 4.22
N GLU A 60 -6.33 4.05 4.24
CA GLU A 60 -5.96 4.78 3.02
C GLU A 60 -5.02 3.95 2.14
N ALA A 61 -4.03 3.28 2.74
CA ALA A 61 -3.11 2.42 1.99
C ALA A 61 -3.84 1.23 1.34
N LEU A 62 -4.80 0.61 2.04
CA LEU A 62 -5.64 -0.44 1.47
C LEU A 62 -6.57 0.09 0.36
N ASP A 63 -7.15 1.29 0.53
CA ASP A 63 -8.00 1.88 -0.50
C ASP A 63 -7.22 2.12 -1.80
N GLN A 64 -6.00 2.66 -1.70
CA GLN A 64 -5.12 2.81 -2.86
C GLN A 64 -4.73 1.45 -3.46
N LEU A 65 -4.42 0.45 -2.62
CA LEU A 65 -4.09 -0.90 -3.07
C LEU A 65 -5.24 -1.52 -3.88
N ASP A 66 -6.47 -1.44 -3.36
CA ASP A 66 -7.64 -2.15 -3.87
C ASP A 66 -8.37 -1.41 -4.99
N ASN A 67 -8.27 -0.08 -5.04
CA ASN A 67 -9.01 0.76 -5.97
C ASN A 67 -8.14 1.51 -6.99
N ILE A 68 -6.83 1.60 -6.78
CA ILE A 68 -5.91 2.31 -7.70
C ILE A 68 -4.93 1.33 -8.33
N TYR A 69 -4.21 0.56 -7.52
CA TYR A 69 -3.08 -0.25 -8.02
C TYR A 69 -3.51 -1.66 -8.46
N PHE A 70 -4.32 -2.36 -7.67
CA PHE A 70 -4.70 -3.76 -7.89
C PHE A 70 -6.20 -3.97 -7.68
N LEU A 71 -6.99 -3.46 -8.62
CA LEU A 71 -8.45 -3.52 -8.61
C LEU A 71 -9.00 -4.87 -8.11
N ILE A 72 -9.76 -4.82 -7.02
CA ILE A 72 -10.48 -5.98 -6.50
C ILE A 72 -11.62 -6.36 -7.45
N LYS A 73 -11.76 -7.67 -7.68
CA LYS A 73 -12.89 -8.26 -8.40
C LYS A 73 -13.55 -9.34 -7.54
N ALA A 74 -14.86 -9.48 -7.72
CA ALA A 74 -15.63 -10.58 -7.15
C ALA A 74 -15.69 -11.75 -8.13
N THR A 75 -15.50 -12.97 -7.64
CA THR A 75 -15.82 -14.19 -8.41
C THR A 75 -17.33 -14.36 -8.50
N LYS A 76 -17.80 -15.27 -9.37
CA LYS A 76 -19.23 -15.60 -9.51
C LYS A 76 -19.89 -16.05 -8.21
N ILE A 77 -19.10 -16.54 -7.25
CA ILE A 77 -19.55 -17.03 -5.95
C ILE A 77 -19.27 -16.04 -4.80
N GLY A 78 -18.80 -14.82 -5.10
CA GLY A 78 -18.66 -13.73 -4.13
C GLY A 78 -17.29 -13.62 -3.45
N SER A 79 -16.31 -14.47 -3.77
CA SER A 79 -14.94 -14.32 -3.25
C SER A 79 -14.27 -13.10 -3.87
N LEU A 80 -13.55 -12.32 -3.07
CA LEU A 80 -12.78 -11.18 -3.54
C LEU A 80 -11.34 -11.59 -3.85
N TYR A 81 -10.80 -11.09 -4.95
CA TYR A 81 -9.38 -11.22 -5.28
C TYR A 81 -8.89 -9.93 -5.92
N ASN A 82 -7.64 -9.56 -5.66
CA ASN A 82 -7.00 -8.44 -6.33
C ASN A 82 -6.49 -8.90 -7.71
N ASN A 83 -6.47 -7.98 -8.68
CA ASN A 83 -5.93 -8.25 -10.01
C ASN A 83 -4.58 -7.55 -10.19
N GLY A 84 -3.50 -8.19 -9.74
CA GLY A 84 -2.12 -7.80 -10.09
C GLY A 84 -1.11 -7.77 -8.95
N LEU A 85 -1.53 -7.95 -7.69
CA LEU A 85 -0.59 -8.19 -6.57
C LEU A 85 -0.19 -9.66 -6.62
N LEU A 86 0.92 -9.93 -7.28
CA LEU A 86 1.46 -11.27 -7.44
C LEU A 86 2.86 -11.31 -6.86
N ALA A 87 3.14 -12.36 -6.09
CA ALA A 87 4.50 -12.76 -5.82
C ALA A 87 5.08 -13.35 -7.12
N ILE A 88 6.28 -12.95 -7.50
CA ILE A 88 7.04 -13.59 -8.58
C ILE A 88 7.89 -14.69 -7.94
N THR A 89 7.83 -15.89 -8.52
CA THR A 89 8.59 -17.07 -8.09
C THR A 89 9.94 -17.13 -8.81
#